data_AF-A0A1C4FLA6-F1
#
_entry.id   AF-A0A1C4FLA6-F1
#
_cell.length_a   1.000
_cell.length_b   1.000
_cell.length_c   1.000
_cell.angle_alpha   90.00
_cell.angle_beta   90.00
_cell.angle_gamma   90.00
#
_symmetry.space_group_name_H-M   'P 1'
#
loop_
_entity.id
_entity.type
_entity.pdbx_description
1 polymer ?
#
loop_
_entity_poly.entity_id
_entity_poly.type
_entity_poly.pdbx_seq_one_letter_code
_entity_poly.pdbx_strand_id
1 'polypeptide(L)'
;MPPHYPHQSVIHSTGVLTREPATVSAVINIVNLDAYYAHYINIEVWDWSNYSNPVKLPVLIGEDTVVEFPYLLQGNNLAVFYANLDEAINLYEIRISYPPHSNIIANCFGRSLPPYTSQEGNTVYHKQLVRIH
;
A
#
# COMPACT_ATOMS: atom_id res chain seq x y z
N MET A 1 5.24 30.11 -18.32
CA MET A 1 5.04 29.20 -17.17
C MET A 1 3.65 28.61 -17.30
N PRO A 2 3.47 27.29 -17.42
CA PRO A 2 2.13 26.70 -17.44
C PRO A 2 1.57 26.63 -16.02
N PRO A 3 0.24 26.71 -15.85
CA PRO A 3 -0.41 26.76 -14.56
C PRO A 3 -0.28 25.42 -13.82
N HIS A 4 0.06 25.47 -12.52
CA HIS A 4 -0.06 24.34 -11.61
C HIS A 4 -1.54 23.97 -11.45
N TYR A 5 -1.98 22.94 -12.17
CA TYR A 5 -3.19 22.23 -11.79
C TYR A 5 -2.94 21.56 -10.44
N PRO A 6 -3.88 21.65 -9.46
CA PRO A 6 -3.79 20.80 -8.28
C PRO A 6 -3.77 19.36 -8.77
N HIS A 7 -2.65 18.68 -8.56
CA HIS A 7 -2.44 17.30 -9.01
C HIS A 7 -3.41 16.40 -8.26
N GLN A 8 -4.60 16.22 -8.82
CA GLN A 8 -5.64 15.35 -8.29
C GLN A 8 -5.07 13.93 -8.29
N SER A 9 -4.73 13.39 -7.13
CA SER A 9 -4.23 12.02 -7.00
C SER A 9 -5.37 11.03 -7.24
N VAL A 10 -5.00 9.86 -7.77
CA VAL A 10 -5.94 8.73 -7.88
C VAL A 10 -5.70 7.79 -6.72
N ILE A 11 -6.77 7.41 -6.04
CA ILE A 11 -6.71 6.43 -4.95
C ILE A 11 -7.11 5.07 -5.51
N HIS A 12 -6.30 4.07 -5.23
CA HIS A 12 -6.50 2.67 -5.57
C HIS A 12 -6.64 1.86 -4.29
N SER A 13 -7.60 0.96 -4.22
CA SER A 13 -7.90 0.14 -3.05
C SER A 13 -7.86 -1.34 -3.40
N THR A 14 -7.43 -2.16 -2.44
CA THR A 14 -7.59 -3.62 -2.50
C THR A 14 -9.03 -4.08 -2.29
N GLY A 15 -9.91 -3.20 -1.81
CA GLY A 15 -11.09 -3.60 -1.05
C GLY A 15 -10.70 -4.21 0.30
N VAL A 16 -11.70 -4.60 1.09
CA VAL A 16 -11.45 -5.28 2.37
C VAL A 16 -11.05 -6.74 2.09
N LEU A 17 -9.88 -7.11 2.59
CA LEU A 17 -9.31 -8.45 2.52
C LEU A 17 -9.47 -9.14 3.88
N THR A 18 -9.74 -10.44 3.86
CA THR A 18 -9.71 -11.29 5.06
C THR A 18 -8.28 -11.73 5.32
N ARG A 19 -7.78 -11.53 6.54
CA ARG A 19 -6.45 -11.97 6.93
C ARG A 19 -6.41 -13.50 7.05
N GLU A 20 -5.65 -14.16 6.17
CA GLU A 20 -5.25 -15.55 6.40
C GLU A 20 -4.55 -15.75 7.77
N PRO A 21 -4.86 -16.81 8.56
CA PRO A 21 -4.39 -16.96 9.94
C PRO A 21 -2.88 -16.86 10.16
N ALA A 22 -2.08 -17.31 9.18
CA ALA A 22 -0.62 -17.27 9.26
C ALA A 22 -0.01 -15.91 8.89
N THR A 23 -0.82 -14.94 8.43
CA THR A 23 -0.36 -13.61 8.03
C THR A 23 -0.13 -12.73 9.24
N VAL A 24 1.06 -12.15 9.32
CA VAL A 24 1.46 -11.22 10.39
C VAL A 24 1.72 -9.80 9.88
N SER A 25 1.83 -9.62 8.58
CA SER A 25 1.92 -8.28 7.99
C SER A 25 1.29 -8.20 6.61
N ALA A 26 0.73 -7.03 6.30
CA ALA A 26 0.37 -6.61 4.96
C ALA A 26 1.58 -5.93 4.35
N VAL A 27 2.03 -6.36 3.17
CA VAL A 27 3.19 -5.83 2.47
C VAL A 27 2.74 -5.19 1.17
N ILE A 28 3.36 -4.06 0.84
CA ILE A 28 3.07 -3.26 -0.36
C ILE A 28 4.39 -3.02 -1.08
N ASN A 29 4.56 -3.66 -2.23
CA ASN A 29 5.66 -3.34 -3.15
C ASN A 29 5.17 -2.31 -4.15
N ILE A 30 5.82 -1.16 -4.20
CA ILE A 30 5.52 -0.10 -5.15
C ILE A 30 6.77 0.29 -5.93
N VAL A 31 6.66 0.28 -7.25
CA VAL A 31 7.75 0.61 -8.15
C VAL A 31 7.38 1.83 -8.98
N ASN A 32 8.34 2.74 -9.12
CA ASN A 32 8.27 3.85 -10.06
C ASN A 32 9.12 3.50 -11.29
N LEU A 33 8.45 3.26 -12.41
CA LEU A 33 9.09 2.93 -13.68
C LEU A 33 9.43 4.16 -14.53
N ASP A 34 9.13 5.38 -14.04
CA ASP A 34 9.58 6.60 -14.72
C ASP A 34 11.07 6.82 -14.44
N ALA A 35 11.87 6.89 -15.50
CA ALA A 35 13.33 7.00 -15.37
C ALA A 35 13.82 8.35 -14.83
N TYR A 36 13.04 9.41 -15.03
CA TYR A 36 13.47 10.80 -14.78
C TYR A 36 12.59 11.56 -13.79
N TYR A 37 11.47 10.98 -13.35
CA TYR A 37 10.50 11.67 -12.51
C TYR A 37 10.27 10.90 -11.21
N ALA A 38 10.48 11.58 -10.10
CA ALA A 38 10.05 11.09 -8.80
C ALA A 38 8.57 11.43 -8.59
N HIS A 39 7.84 10.54 -7.90
CA HIS A 39 6.43 10.73 -7.60
C HIS A 39 6.18 10.66 -6.11
N TYR A 40 5.32 11.56 -5.63
CA TYR A 40 4.77 11.46 -4.28
C TYR A 40 3.70 10.39 -4.25
N ILE A 41 3.84 9.46 -3.31
CA ILE A 41 2.87 8.39 -3.05
C ILE A 41 2.33 8.52 -1.63
N ASN A 42 1.10 8.06 -1.40
CA ASN A 42 0.56 7.84 -0.06
C ASN A 42 0.07 6.41 0.05
N ILE A 43 0.30 5.78 1.21
CA ILE A 43 -0.23 4.46 1.53
C ILE A 43 -0.98 4.57 2.85
N GLU A 44 -2.16 3.94 2.88
CA GLU A 44 -2.91 3.75 4.10
C GLU A 44 -3.26 2.27 4.24
N VAL A 45 -3.13 1.75 5.45
CA VAL A 45 -3.63 0.43 5.79
C VAL A 45 -4.67 0.61 6.89
N TRP A 46 -5.84 0.02 6.70
CA TRP A 46 -7.00 0.20 7.57
C TRP A 46 -7.43 -1.14 8.13
N ASP A 47 -7.57 -1.24 9.45
CA ASP A 47 -8.23 -2.35 10.14
C ASP A 47 -9.75 -2.13 10.13
N TRP A 48 -10.47 -3.04 9.48
CA TRP A 48 -11.92 -3.06 9.35
C TRP A 48 -12.61 -4.07 10.28
N SER A 49 -11.88 -4.69 11.21
CA SER A 49 -12.37 -5.80 12.04
C SER A 49 -13.51 -5.39 12.99
N ASN A 50 -13.73 -4.09 13.19
CA ASN A 50 -14.85 -3.54 13.96
C ASN A 50 -16.09 -3.15 13.11
N TYR A 51 -16.05 -3.36 11.80
CA TYR A 51 -17.13 -3.18 10.82
C TYR A 51 -17.71 -1.76 10.65
N SER A 52 -17.34 -0.78 11.48
CA SER A 52 -18.07 0.50 11.55
C SER A 52 -17.20 1.73 11.81
N ASN A 53 -15.96 1.57 12.29
CA ASN A 53 -15.04 2.67 12.52
C ASN A 53 -13.59 2.21 12.27
N PRO A 54 -13.15 2.11 11.01
CA PRO A 54 -11.87 1.50 10.70
C PRO A 54 -10.70 2.26 11.35
N VAL A 55 -9.72 1.51 11.84
CA VAL A 55 -8.55 2.08 12.52
C VAL A 55 -7.37 2.09 11.55
N LYS A 56 -6.77 3.25 11.35
CA LYS A 56 -5.59 3.38 10.49
C LYS A 56 -4.37 2.76 11.19
N LEU A 57 -3.71 1.83 10.54
CA LEU A 57 -2.50 1.18 11.01
C LEU A 57 -1.26 1.96 10.56
N PRO A 58 -0.17 1.96 11.36
CA PRO A 58 1.10 2.54 10.95
C PRO A 58 1.68 1.74 9.78
N VAL A 59 2.19 2.47 8.78
CA VAL A 59 2.94 1.89 7.66
C VAL A 59 4.42 2.08 7.94
N LEU A 60 5.17 1.01 7.75
CA LEU A 60 6.58 0.87 8.05
C LEU A 60 7.39 0.65 6.76
N ILE A 61 8.67 1.02 6.80
CA ILE A 61 9.66 0.76 5.75
C ILE A 61 11.00 0.35 6.39
N GLY A 62 11.77 -0.50 5.72
CA GLY A 62 13.09 -0.91 6.18
C GLY A 62 13.04 -1.67 7.51
N GLU A 63 13.81 -1.23 8.50
CA GLU A 63 13.90 -1.82 9.85
C GLU A 63 12.89 -1.13 10.79
N ASP A 64 11.59 -1.38 10.58
CA ASP A 64 10.48 -0.91 11.45
C ASP A 64 10.36 0.62 11.59
N THR A 65 10.83 1.38 10.60
CA THR A 65 10.69 2.84 10.60
C THR A 65 9.31 3.25 10.11
N VAL A 66 8.56 4.02 10.92
CA VAL A 66 7.27 4.59 10.51
C VAL A 66 7.46 5.57 9.36
N VAL A 67 6.66 5.40 8.31
CA VAL A 67 6.73 6.24 7.11
C VAL A 67 5.95 7.52 7.31
N GLU A 68 6.58 8.64 7.00
CA GLU A 68 5.89 9.91 6.83
C GLU A 68 5.38 10.04 5.39
N PHE A 69 4.08 10.31 5.24
CA PHE A 69 3.45 10.54 3.94
C PHE A 69 3.14 12.02 3.71
N PRO A 70 3.24 12.51 2.46
CA PRO A 70 3.55 11.74 1.25
C PRO A 70 5.02 11.33 1.14
N TYR A 71 5.28 10.11 0.67
CA TYR A 71 6.62 9.57 0.48
C TYR A 71 7.10 9.86 -0.95
N LEU A 72 8.31 10.38 -1.11
CA LEU A 72 8.89 10.68 -2.41
C LEU A 72 9.60 9.44 -2.99
N LEU A 73 8.96 8.76 -3.94
CA LEU A 73 9.53 7.60 -4.62
C LEU A 73 10.31 8.05 -5.86
N GLN A 74 11.64 7.89 -5.80
CA GLN A 74 12.54 8.23 -6.92
C GLN A 74 12.24 7.39 -8.18
N GLY A 75 12.60 7.93 -9.34
CA GLY A 75 12.49 7.22 -10.61
C GLY A 75 13.37 5.96 -10.65
N ASN A 76 12.88 4.90 -11.30
CA ASN A 76 13.52 3.57 -11.34
C ASN A 76 13.78 2.92 -9.96
N ASN A 77 13.02 3.30 -8.93
CA ASN A 77 13.15 2.69 -7.60
C ASN A 77 11.94 1.83 -7.22
N LEU A 78 12.23 0.78 -6.45
CA LEU A 78 11.26 -0.01 -5.68
C LEU A 78 11.30 0.45 -4.22
N ALA A 79 10.13 0.63 -3.62
CA ALA A 79 9.99 0.72 -2.18
C ALA A 79 9.08 -0.41 -1.68
N VAL A 80 9.47 -1.01 -0.56
CA VAL A 80 8.75 -2.11 0.09
C VAL A 80 8.25 -1.61 1.44
N PHE A 81 6.95 -1.46 1.55
CA PHE A 81 6.27 -1.02 2.75
C PHE A 81 5.56 -2.19 3.40
N TYR A 82 5.30 -2.09 4.70
CA TYR A 82 4.46 -3.06 5.39
C TYR A 82 3.69 -2.44 6.55
N ALA A 83 2.60 -3.05 6.94
CA ALA A 83 1.89 -2.78 8.19
C ALA A 83 1.77 -4.08 8.97
N ASN A 84 2.03 -4.02 10.27
CA ASN A 84 1.86 -5.17 11.14
C ASN A 84 0.37 -5.47 11.31
N LEU A 85 0.02 -6.75 11.16
CA LEU A 85 -1.32 -7.26 11.36
C LEU A 85 -1.33 -8.12 12.61
N ASP A 86 -1.64 -7.48 13.74
CA ASP A 86 -1.76 -8.16 15.03
C ASP A 86 -2.87 -9.22 14.99
N GLU A 87 -2.85 -10.16 15.94
CA GLU A 87 -3.80 -11.29 15.98
C GLU A 87 -5.28 -10.87 16.04
N ALA A 88 -5.55 -9.66 16.54
CA ALA A 88 -6.91 -9.10 16.61
C ALA A 88 -7.46 -8.62 15.26
N ILE A 89 -6.60 -8.43 14.26
CA ILE A 89 -6.98 -7.89 12.95
C ILE A 89 -7.40 -9.03 12.04
N ASN A 90 -8.67 -9.08 11.65
CA ASN A 90 -9.22 -10.11 10.77
C ASN A 90 -9.54 -9.58 9.38
N LEU A 91 -9.82 -8.29 9.27
CA LEU A 91 -10.20 -7.62 8.03
C LEU A 91 -9.34 -6.38 7.85
N TYR A 92 -8.69 -6.24 6.69
CA TYR A 92 -7.87 -5.07 6.41
C TYR A 92 -8.01 -4.59 4.97
N GLU A 93 -7.77 -3.31 4.73
CA GLU A 93 -7.79 -2.69 3.41
C GLU A 93 -6.49 -1.90 3.21
N ILE A 94 -5.92 -1.96 2.01
CA ILE A 94 -4.79 -1.13 1.61
C ILE A 94 -5.27 -0.11 0.57
N ARG A 95 -4.99 1.17 0.82
CA ARG A 95 -5.25 2.26 -0.12
C ARG A 95 -3.94 2.91 -0.52
N ILE A 96 -3.77 3.15 -1.81
CA ILE A 96 -2.55 3.70 -2.40
C ILE A 96 -2.95 4.88 -3.28
N SER A 97 -2.33 6.04 -3.08
CA SER A 97 -2.57 7.20 -3.93
C SER A 97 -1.30 7.74 -4.58
N TYR A 98 -1.42 8.11 -5.84
CA TYR A 98 -0.34 8.66 -6.67
C TYR A 98 -0.92 9.46 -7.85
N PRO A 99 -0.11 10.25 -8.59
CA PRO A 99 -0.58 11.04 -9.72
C PRO A 99 -1.22 10.19 -10.85
N PRO A 100 -2.30 10.64 -11.51
CA PRO A 100 -3.06 9.87 -12.52
C PRO A 100 -2.29 9.45 -13.78
N HIS A 101 -1.09 9.97 -13.98
CA HIS A 101 -0.25 9.73 -15.17
C HIS A 101 1.17 9.26 -14.81
N SER A 102 1.40 8.84 -13.56
CA SER A 102 2.68 8.25 -13.16
C SER A 102 2.78 6.79 -13.60
N ASN A 103 3.97 6.33 -13.99
CA ASN A 103 4.23 4.93 -14.30
C ASN A 103 4.52 4.13 -13.01
N ILE A 104 3.52 4.07 -12.14
CA ILE A 104 3.59 3.45 -10.82
C ILE A 104 2.85 2.11 -10.86
N ILE A 105 3.52 1.05 -10.40
CA ILE A 105 2.91 -0.27 -10.21
C ILE A 105 2.99 -0.61 -8.73
N ALA A 106 1.88 -1.10 -8.18
CA ALA A 106 1.80 -1.51 -6.78
C ALA A 106 1.18 -2.90 -6.65
N ASN A 107 1.79 -3.76 -5.86
CA ASN A 107 1.25 -5.07 -5.52
C ASN A 107 1.20 -5.21 -4.00
N CYS A 108 0.15 -5.86 -3.51
CA CYS A 108 -0.11 -6.06 -2.09
C CYS A 108 -0.15 -7.55 -1.76
N PHE A 109 0.43 -7.96 -0.63
CA PHE A 109 0.44 -9.36 -0.19
C PHE A 109 0.33 -9.46 1.33
N GLY A 110 -0.26 -10.54 1.83
CA GLY A 110 -0.03 -10.98 3.21
C GLY A 110 1.31 -11.72 3.31
N ARG A 111 2.08 -11.47 4.37
CA ARG A 111 3.33 -12.18 4.67
C ARG A 111 3.22 -12.90 6.01
N SER A 112 3.72 -14.15 6.06
CA SER A 112 3.84 -14.94 7.28
C SER A 112 5.12 -14.64 8.05
N LEU A 113 5.26 -15.22 9.24
CA LEU A 113 6.53 -15.28 9.98
C LEU A 113 7.62 -16.02 9.17
N PRO A 114 8.91 -15.90 9.56
CA PRO A 114 10.01 -16.65 8.92
C PRO A 114 9.60 -18.10 8.61
N PRO A 115 9.75 -18.56 7.34
CA PRO A 115 10.61 -18.01 6.30
C PRO A 115 10.01 -16.88 5.43
N TYR A 116 9.00 -16.15 5.91
CA TYR A 116 8.43 -14.96 5.27
C TYR A 116 7.81 -15.26 3.89
N THR A 117 6.96 -16.29 3.83
CA THR A 117 6.28 -16.64 2.58
C THR A 117 5.11 -15.69 2.31
N SER A 118 5.04 -15.18 1.09
CA SER A 118 3.85 -14.51 0.58
C SER A 118 2.67 -15.49 0.59
N GLN A 119 1.53 -15.02 1.08
CA GLN A 119 0.30 -15.82 1.15
C GLN A 119 -0.53 -15.52 -0.10
N GLU A 120 -0.66 -16.48 -1.01
CA GLU A 120 -1.32 -16.30 -2.31
C GLU A 120 -2.78 -15.80 -2.16
N GLY A 121 -3.51 -16.27 -1.15
CA GLY A 121 -4.89 -15.84 -0.85
C GLY A 121 -5.04 -14.37 -0.45
N ASN A 122 -3.95 -13.74 0.00
CA ASN A 122 -3.89 -12.32 0.39
C ASN A 122 -3.20 -11.45 -0.66
N THR A 123 -3.04 -11.95 -1.89
CA THR A 123 -2.34 -11.24 -2.95
C THR A 123 -3.30 -10.45 -3.83
N VAL A 124 -3.09 -9.13 -3.88
CA VAL A 124 -3.79 -8.23 -4.79
C VAL A 124 -2.76 -7.54 -5.66
N TYR A 125 -2.73 -7.91 -6.93
CA TYR A 125 -1.85 -7.29 -7.91
C TYR A 125 -2.41 -5.95 -8.37
N HIS A 126 -1.54 -5.09 -8.93
CA HIS A 126 -1.91 -3.78 -9.44
C HIS A 126 -3.18 -3.78 -10.30
N LYS A 127 -3.31 -4.74 -11.22
CA LYS A 127 -4.46 -4.89 -12.13
C LYS A 127 -5.79 -5.17 -11.42
N GLN A 128 -5.75 -5.61 -10.16
CA GLN A 128 -6.91 -5.95 -9.33
C GLN A 128 -7.26 -4.81 -8.36
N LEU A 129 -6.42 -3.79 -8.26
CA LEU A 129 -6.73 -2.61 -7.45
C LEU A 129 -7.89 -1.84 -8.07
N VAL A 130 -8.85 -1.45 -7.25
CA VAL A 130 -10.03 -0.71 -7.65
C VAL A 130 -9.81 0.77 -7.39
N ARG A 131 -9.95 1.60 -8.42
CA ARG A 131 -9.95 3.05 -8.28
C ARG A 131 -11.17 3.51 -7.48
N ILE A 132 -10.95 4.35 -6.47
CA ILE A 132 -12.01 4.96 -5.65
C ILE A 132 -11.95 6.49 -5.72
N HIS A 133 -13.06 7.16 -5.39
CA HIS A 133 -13.27 8.61 -5.54
C HIS A 133 -13.44 9.30 -4.19
#